data_AF-A0A1V2H0P6-F1
#
_entry.id   AF-A0A1V2H0P6-F1
#
_cell.length_a   1.000
_cell.length_b   1.000
_cell.length_c   1.000
_cell.angle_alpha   90.00
_cell.angle_beta   90.00
_cell.angle_gamma   90.00
#
_symmetry.space_group_name_H-M   'P 1'
#
loop_
_entity.id
_entity.type
_entity.pdbx_description
1 polymer ?
#
loop_
_entity_poly.entity_id
_entity_poly.type
_entity_poly.pdbx_seq_one_letter_code
_entity_poly.pdbx_strand_id
1 'polypeptide(L)'
;MSAIKVTYLTLPDKAGGELMNVGDRVIYRGVRNIMRAAIGPHVEETRYLTDNAPLPADTDIAVVCGTPQIAQNREVSQNIRRIAELADSDVPVKLNLGAGAFYFDAFEADRAACDAAFAGRVMKAGSAAWYRRYAGFDLLTCRDMGGSAVMTELGVAHRPLPCPGFFSALFETRPLFRRPQQMVSVLNGTASFWNRVDADVHAFYRRLWQADPSRIFIAHDEQDVQMLDELGIPHVVFDDAEPFIRYLASADSLISLRVHGALPAWTLGLDVTLLGLDRRALLGEDFGAHFNVVPLRTEADFQTVLDATPRPPLQDEAARRGFFQKYLPQYTDAIRAIVERKLGRLPPLGVPLHGRGEVEPTEPKLGQPSGRYFHSLFFSQEDSFAVGVEKLRSNQEHRVAGDALEVRVSDKNTLSFGPYVRLPRGDWTLQAELTLLEVPAAPAPDPNSLAPAAQRAKRIDLRVQKGIPARELGKQMMPLGEAQAGQVLRFEQGFVNPSDTGEIEAVFTLIGGPLPGALIRISALRFTRRATADSPAAFSLT
;
A
#
# COMPACT_ATOMS: atom_id res chain seq x y z
N MET A 1 -27.17 -5.59 -32.63
CA MET A 1 -25.71 -5.58 -32.36
C MET A 1 -25.49 -6.04 -30.93
N SER A 2 -24.53 -6.92 -30.66
CA SER A 2 -24.20 -7.33 -29.29
C SER A 2 -23.63 -6.14 -28.51
N ALA A 3 -23.98 -6.04 -27.22
CA ALA A 3 -23.42 -5.03 -26.35
C ALA A 3 -21.89 -5.23 -26.21
N ILE A 4 -21.11 -4.15 -26.11
CA ILE A 4 -19.65 -4.22 -25.86
C ILE A 4 -19.43 -4.93 -24.52
N LYS A 5 -18.52 -5.91 -24.48
CA LYS A 5 -18.07 -6.54 -23.23
C LYS A 5 -16.73 -5.98 -22.78
N VAL A 6 -16.72 -5.39 -21.58
CA VAL A 6 -15.52 -4.82 -20.96
C VAL A 6 -15.12 -5.67 -19.77
N THR A 7 -13.88 -6.14 -19.76
CA THR A 7 -13.27 -6.80 -18.61
C THR A 7 -12.34 -5.84 -17.89
N TYR A 8 -12.69 -5.52 -16.65
CA TYR A 8 -11.90 -4.68 -15.76
C TYR A 8 -10.96 -5.55 -14.93
N LEU A 9 -9.66 -5.27 -15.02
CA LEU A 9 -8.63 -5.88 -14.20
C LEU A 9 -8.27 -4.94 -13.06
N THR A 10 -8.50 -5.37 -11.82
CA THR A 10 -8.25 -4.59 -10.60
C THR A 10 -7.55 -5.43 -9.54
N LEU A 11 -7.14 -4.83 -8.42
CA LEU A 11 -6.75 -5.59 -7.22
C LEU A 11 -8.00 -6.05 -6.46
N PRO A 12 -7.94 -7.21 -5.77
CA PRO A 12 -9.04 -7.70 -4.94
C PRO A 12 -9.33 -6.74 -3.79
N ASP A 13 -10.62 -6.59 -3.48
CA ASP A 13 -11.12 -5.88 -2.30
C ASP A 13 -10.96 -6.70 -1.02
N LYS A 14 -11.08 -8.03 -1.13
CA LYS A 14 -10.90 -8.97 -0.02
C LYS A 14 -9.91 -10.09 -0.35
N ALA A 15 -9.10 -10.49 0.63
CA ALA A 15 -8.29 -11.72 0.56
C ALA A 15 -8.54 -12.55 1.82
N GLY A 16 -8.91 -13.82 1.66
CA GLY A 16 -9.25 -14.67 2.80
C GLY A 16 -10.47 -14.21 3.62
N GLY A 17 -11.30 -13.32 3.06
CA GLY A 17 -12.43 -12.69 3.76
C GLY A 17 -12.09 -11.36 4.44
N GLU A 18 -10.81 -10.98 4.50
CA GLU A 18 -10.33 -9.74 5.11
C GLU A 18 -10.25 -8.60 4.09
N LEU A 19 -10.55 -7.37 4.54
CA LEU A 19 -10.49 -6.16 3.72
C LEU A 19 -9.04 -5.81 3.38
N MET A 20 -8.71 -5.67 2.09
CA MET A 20 -7.35 -5.37 1.65
C MET A 20 -7.05 -3.86 1.54
N ASN A 21 -7.81 -3.13 0.73
CA ASN A 21 -7.64 -1.68 0.54
C ASN A 21 -8.80 -1.06 -0.26
N VAL A 22 -9.57 -0.16 0.35
CA VAL A 22 -10.64 0.58 -0.34
C VAL A 22 -10.10 1.50 -1.46
N GLY A 23 -8.84 1.94 -1.38
CA GLY A 23 -8.24 2.88 -2.34
C GLY A 23 -8.22 2.36 -3.79
N ASP A 24 -7.93 1.07 -4.00
CA ASP A 24 -7.92 0.49 -5.35
C ASP A 24 -9.34 0.38 -5.93
N ARG A 25 -10.35 0.20 -5.08
CA ARG A 25 -11.76 0.24 -5.46
C ARG A 25 -12.21 1.64 -5.90
N VAL A 26 -11.65 2.69 -5.30
CA VAL A 26 -11.88 4.07 -5.74
C VAL A 26 -11.33 4.26 -7.17
N ILE A 27 -10.13 3.74 -7.46
CA ILE A 27 -9.58 3.80 -8.83
C ILE A 27 -10.47 3.03 -9.80
N TYR A 28 -10.85 1.79 -9.47
CA TYR A 28 -11.75 0.97 -10.29
C TYR A 28 -13.06 1.71 -10.59
N ARG A 29 -13.71 2.31 -9.58
CA ARG A 29 -14.94 3.11 -9.77
C ARG A 29 -14.69 4.29 -10.71
N GLY A 30 -13.57 4.98 -10.54
CA GLY A 30 -13.16 6.07 -11.43
C GLY A 30 -12.97 5.65 -12.89
N VAL A 31 -12.27 4.54 -13.12
CA VAL A 31 -12.07 3.95 -14.45
C VAL A 31 -13.40 3.54 -15.07
N ARG A 32 -14.26 2.86 -14.30
CA ARG A 32 -15.62 2.49 -14.74
C ARG A 32 -16.45 3.72 -15.14
N ASN A 33 -16.37 4.80 -14.37
CA ASN A 33 -17.07 6.04 -14.69
C ASN A 33 -16.56 6.69 -15.98
N ILE A 34 -15.24 6.73 -16.17
CA ILE A 34 -14.62 7.20 -17.42
C ILE A 34 -15.09 6.35 -18.61
N MET A 35 -15.08 5.02 -18.48
CA MET A 35 -15.54 4.11 -19.54
C MET A 35 -17.01 4.32 -19.87
N ARG A 36 -17.89 4.49 -18.88
CA ARG A 36 -19.30 4.80 -19.10
C ARG A 36 -19.52 6.14 -19.81
N ALA A 37 -18.73 7.16 -19.48
CA ALA A 37 -18.75 8.44 -20.19
C ALA A 37 -18.23 8.30 -21.63
N ALA A 38 -17.22 7.46 -21.84
CA ALA A 38 -16.61 7.25 -23.15
C ALA A 38 -17.48 6.41 -24.08
N ILE A 39 -18.01 5.28 -23.62
CA ILE A 39 -18.65 4.28 -24.49
C ILE A 39 -20.07 3.89 -24.09
N GLY A 40 -20.68 4.62 -23.16
CA GLY A 40 -22.03 4.34 -22.68
C GLY A 40 -22.16 3.05 -21.86
N PRO A 41 -23.39 2.58 -21.63
CA PRO A 41 -23.65 1.31 -20.96
C PRO A 41 -23.08 0.12 -21.73
N HIS A 42 -22.47 -0.82 -21.02
CA HIS A 42 -21.82 -2.00 -21.59
C HIS A 42 -21.91 -3.18 -20.61
N VAL A 43 -21.60 -4.39 -21.09
CA VAL A 43 -21.51 -5.58 -20.23
C VAL A 43 -20.19 -5.52 -19.48
N GLU A 44 -20.25 -5.56 -18.15
CA GLU A 44 -19.09 -5.42 -17.26
C GLU A 44 -18.71 -6.79 -16.67
N GLU A 45 -17.44 -7.17 -16.78
CA GLU A 45 -16.85 -8.31 -16.08
C GLU A 45 -15.67 -7.80 -15.22
N THR A 46 -15.50 -8.31 -14.00
CA THR A 46 -14.33 -8.00 -13.17
C THR A 46 -13.41 -9.21 -13.05
N ARG A 47 -12.11 -9.00 -13.17
CA ARG A 47 -11.03 -9.97 -12.92
C ARG A 47 -9.98 -9.34 -12.02
N TYR A 48 -9.24 -10.17 -11.29
CA TYR A 48 -8.20 -9.70 -10.38
C TYR A 48 -6.82 -9.89 -10.98
N LEU A 49 -5.95 -8.90 -10.79
CA LEU A 49 -4.55 -8.98 -11.23
C LEU A 49 -3.74 -10.04 -10.47
N THR A 50 -4.22 -10.41 -9.29
CA THR A 50 -3.66 -11.45 -8.43
C THR A 50 -4.17 -12.84 -8.80
N ASP A 51 -5.19 -12.96 -9.65
CA ASP A 51 -5.63 -14.25 -10.17
C ASP A 51 -4.89 -14.62 -11.46
N ASN A 52 -4.78 -15.93 -11.72
CA ASN A 52 -4.23 -16.46 -12.98
C ASN A 52 -5.34 -16.91 -13.92
N ALA A 53 -6.58 -16.49 -13.69
CA ALA A 53 -7.70 -16.93 -14.51
C ALA A 53 -7.59 -16.27 -15.89
N PRO A 54 -7.80 -17.03 -17.00
CA PRO A 54 -7.84 -16.43 -18.32
C PRO A 54 -8.98 -15.40 -18.41
N LEU A 55 -8.79 -14.42 -19.30
CA LEU A 55 -9.86 -13.49 -19.61
C LEU A 55 -10.99 -14.25 -20.35
N PRO A 56 -12.25 -13.84 -20.19
CA PRO A 56 -13.34 -14.38 -21.01
C PRO A 56 -13.01 -14.30 -22.50
N ALA A 57 -13.30 -15.36 -23.24
CA ALA A 57 -13.00 -15.43 -24.68
C ALA A 57 -13.79 -14.40 -25.51
N ASP A 58 -14.88 -13.88 -24.97
CA ASP A 58 -15.77 -12.87 -25.56
C ASP A 58 -15.47 -11.44 -25.09
N THR A 59 -14.32 -11.19 -24.46
CA THR A 59 -13.89 -9.84 -24.05
C THR A 59 -13.56 -8.97 -25.27
N ASP A 60 -14.33 -7.90 -25.50
CA ASP A 60 -14.03 -6.89 -26.53
C ASP A 60 -12.93 -5.92 -26.09
N ILE A 61 -12.98 -5.50 -24.82
CA ILE A 61 -12.09 -4.50 -24.24
C ILE A 61 -11.57 -5.03 -22.89
N ALA A 62 -10.25 -5.05 -22.71
CA ALA A 62 -9.63 -5.28 -21.42
C ALA A 62 -9.04 -3.97 -20.88
N VAL A 63 -9.36 -3.64 -19.62
CA VAL A 63 -8.94 -2.39 -18.98
C VAL A 63 -8.25 -2.67 -17.66
N VAL A 64 -6.99 -2.24 -17.53
CA VAL A 64 -6.26 -2.28 -16.26
C VAL A 64 -6.57 -1.01 -15.47
N CYS A 65 -7.01 -1.19 -14.22
CA CYS A 65 -7.39 -0.10 -13.33
C CYS A 65 -6.20 0.32 -12.44
N GLY A 66 -5.57 1.46 -12.77
CA GLY A 66 -4.68 2.19 -11.86
C GLY A 66 -3.37 1.50 -11.48
N THR A 67 -3.03 0.40 -12.15
CA THR A 67 -1.96 -0.52 -11.78
C THR A 67 -1.05 -0.83 -12.98
N PRO A 68 0.21 -1.25 -12.74
CA PRO A 68 0.82 -1.41 -11.42
C PRO A 68 1.29 -0.07 -10.86
N GLN A 69 1.65 -0.07 -9.58
CA GLN A 69 2.61 0.91 -9.08
C GLN A 69 3.95 0.64 -9.79
N ILE A 70 4.42 1.61 -10.55
CA ILE A 70 5.74 1.61 -11.15
C ILE A 70 6.72 1.80 -9.99
N ALA A 71 7.54 0.78 -9.75
CA ALA A 71 8.46 0.73 -8.62
C ALA A 71 9.78 0.07 -9.04
N GLN A 72 10.85 0.41 -8.31
CA GLN A 72 12.17 -0.20 -8.47
C GLN A 72 12.19 -1.58 -7.80
N ASN A 73 11.63 -2.59 -8.46
CA ASN A 73 11.54 -3.94 -7.91
C ASN A 73 12.67 -4.83 -8.43
N ARG A 74 13.35 -5.53 -7.52
CA ARG A 74 14.32 -6.59 -7.87
C ARG A 74 13.60 -7.84 -8.40
N GLU A 75 12.51 -8.21 -7.75
CA GLU A 75 11.63 -9.31 -8.17
C GLU A 75 10.32 -8.77 -8.75
N VAL A 76 9.91 -9.33 -9.88
CA VAL A 76 8.70 -8.87 -10.59
C VAL A 76 7.48 -9.55 -10.01
N SER A 77 6.56 -8.74 -9.47
CA SER A 77 5.31 -9.22 -8.90
C SER A 77 4.39 -9.83 -9.96
N GLN A 78 3.52 -10.74 -9.54
CA GLN A 78 2.51 -11.36 -10.42
C GLN A 78 1.66 -10.31 -11.13
N ASN A 79 1.25 -9.24 -10.43
CA ASN A 79 0.45 -8.17 -11.03
C ASN A 79 1.16 -7.52 -12.24
N ILE A 80 2.47 -7.27 -12.14
CA ILE A 80 3.24 -6.71 -13.27
C ILE A 80 3.31 -7.72 -14.42
N ARG A 81 3.49 -9.01 -14.12
CA ARG A 81 3.50 -10.07 -15.14
C ARG A 81 2.16 -10.15 -15.87
N ARG A 82 1.06 -10.14 -15.12
CA ARG A 82 -0.30 -10.23 -15.64
C ARG A 82 -0.66 -9.06 -16.56
N ILE A 83 -0.23 -7.84 -16.20
CA ILE A 83 -0.46 -6.65 -17.03
C ILE A 83 0.36 -6.71 -18.32
N ALA A 84 1.59 -7.18 -18.26
CA ALA A 84 2.41 -7.37 -19.45
C ALA A 84 1.87 -8.48 -20.37
N GLU A 85 1.39 -9.60 -19.80
CA GLU A 85 0.69 -10.65 -20.54
C GLU A 85 -0.56 -10.12 -21.24
N LEU A 86 -1.34 -9.26 -20.58
CA LEU A 86 -2.48 -8.61 -21.20
C LEU A 86 -2.05 -7.72 -22.37
N ALA A 87 -0.97 -6.96 -22.23
CA ALA A 87 -0.46 -6.11 -23.32
C ALA A 87 -0.15 -6.92 -24.58
N ASP A 88 0.34 -8.15 -24.39
CA ASP A 88 0.68 -9.09 -25.47
C ASP A 88 -0.49 -9.99 -25.90
N SER A 89 -1.67 -9.85 -25.28
CA SER A 89 -2.84 -10.69 -25.60
C SER A 89 -3.53 -10.27 -26.89
N ASP A 90 -4.35 -11.19 -27.41
CA ASP A 90 -5.18 -11.00 -28.61
C ASP A 90 -6.50 -10.24 -28.34
N VAL A 91 -6.70 -9.71 -27.13
CA VAL A 91 -7.89 -8.90 -26.84
C VAL A 91 -7.91 -7.68 -27.78
N PRO A 92 -9.04 -7.39 -28.48
CA PRO A 92 -9.06 -6.39 -29.54
C PRO A 92 -8.66 -4.97 -29.10
N VAL A 93 -9.12 -4.56 -27.91
CA VAL A 93 -8.79 -3.27 -27.31
C VAL A 93 -8.19 -3.46 -25.93
N LYS A 94 -6.98 -2.93 -25.74
CA LYS A 94 -6.22 -3.03 -24.48
C LYS A 94 -5.96 -1.63 -23.92
N LEU A 95 -6.49 -1.36 -22.73
CA LEU A 95 -6.33 -0.07 -22.07
C LEU A 95 -5.65 -0.26 -20.70
N ASN A 96 -4.72 0.63 -20.36
CA ASN A 96 -4.21 0.78 -19.00
C ASN A 96 -4.41 2.24 -18.56
N LEU A 97 -5.31 2.43 -17.60
CA LEU A 97 -5.75 3.75 -17.17
C LEU A 97 -5.23 4.04 -15.77
N GLY A 98 -4.24 4.93 -15.69
CA GLY A 98 -3.72 5.47 -14.44
C GLY A 98 -2.56 4.69 -13.82
N ALA A 99 -1.65 4.15 -14.63
CA ALA A 99 -0.36 3.65 -14.15
C ALA A 99 0.41 4.79 -13.45
N GLY A 100 1.11 4.52 -12.34
CA GLY A 100 1.74 5.59 -11.58
C GLY A 100 2.94 5.16 -10.77
N ALA A 101 3.85 6.08 -10.52
CA ALA A 101 5.09 5.84 -9.78
C ALA A 101 4.89 5.79 -8.27
N PHE A 102 5.79 5.06 -7.62
CA PHE A 102 5.89 4.98 -6.18
C PHE A 102 7.35 5.10 -5.72
N TYR A 103 7.67 6.21 -5.05
CA TYR A 103 8.97 6.47 -4.42
C TYR A 103 8.89 7.62 -3.39
N PHE A 104 9.84 7.67 -2.45
CA PHE A 104 9.78 8.56 -1.26
C PHE A 104 10.49 9.91 -1.42
N ASP A 105 11.49 10.01 -2.29
CA ASP A 105 12.32 11.19 -2.57
C ASP A 105 11.61 12.25 -3.45
N ALA A 106 10.27 12.32 -3.39
CA ALA A 106 9.46 13.14 -4.30
C ALA A 106 9.28 14.61 -3.89
N PHE A 107 9.60 14.96 -2.65
CA PHE A 107 9.32 16.28 -2.07
C PHE A 107 10.54 17.20 -2.01
N GLU A 108 11.61 16.84 -2.70
CA GLU A 108 12.76 17.73 -2.91
C GLU A 108 12.37 18.96 -3.74
N ALA A 109 13.18 20.01 -3.67
CA ALA A 109 12.92 21.27 -4.37
C ALA A 109 12.80 21.09 -5.90
N ASP A 110 13.59 20.18 -6.49
CA ASP A 110 13.53 19.84 -7.91
C ASP A 110 12.83 18.49 -8.14
N ARG A 111 11.50 18.56 -8.26
CA ARG A 111 10.64 17.38 -8.50
C ARG A 111 10.95 16.67 -9.82
N ALA A 112 11.23 17.43 -10.87
CA ALA A 112 11.49 16.88 -12.20
C ALA A 112 12.80 16.08 -12.22
N ALA A 113 13.85 16.58 -11.55
CA ALA A 113 15.09 15.83 -11.36
C ALA A 113 14.86 14.54 -10.55
N CYS A 114 13.98 14.57 -9.55
CA CYS A 114 13.63 13.37 -8.77
C CYS A 114 12.87 12.34 -9.60
N ASP A 115 11.88 12.77 -10.39
CA ASP A 115 11.13 11.92 -11.33
C ASP A 115 12.09 11.26 -12.35
N ALA A 116 13.04 12.03 -12.90
CA ALA A 116 14.06 11.53 -13.84
C ALA A 116 15.05 10.56 -13.18
N ALA A 117 15.52 10.87 -11.96
CA ALA A 117 16.40 9.98 -11.22
C ALA A 117 15.71 8.65 -10.89
N PHE A 118 14.43 8.70 -10.50
CA PHE A 118 13.62 7.51 -10.29
C PHE A 118 13.47 6.69 -11.58
N ALA A 119 13.18 7.32 -12.71
CA ALA A 119 13.14 6.65 -14.01
C ALA A 119 14.45 5.92 -14.32
N GLY A 120 15.60 6.57 -14.12
CA GLY A 120 16.92 5.96 -14.29
C GLY A 120 17.17 4.75 -13.36
N ARG A 121 16.60 4.74 -12.15
CA ARG A 121 16.65 3.58 -11.24
C ARG A 121 15.78 2.43 -11.74
N VAL A 122 14.57 2.72 -12.21
CA VAL A 122 13.65 1.71 -12.76
C VAL A 122 14.24 1.06 -14.00
N MET A 123 14.89 1.81 -14.88
CA MET A 123 15.56 1.28 -16.08
C MET A 123 16.62 0.22 -15.78
N LYS A 124 17.29 0.34 -14.63
CA LYS A 124 18.32 -0.59 -14.17
C LYS A 124 17.75 -1.76 -13.36
N ALA A 125 16.44 -1.78 -13.10
CA ALA A 125 15.77 -2.81 -12.31
C ALA A 125 15.28 -3.98 -13.17
N GLY A 126 15.06 -5.14 -12.54
CA GLY A 126 14.52 -6.33 -13.21
C GLY A 126 13.10 -6.14 -13.78
N SER A 127 12.33 -5.18 -13.23
CA SER A 127 11.00 -4.82 -13.72
C SER A 127 11.00 -4.05 -15.04
N ALA A 128 12.10 -3.44 -15.48
CA ALA A 128 12.16 -2.61 -16.68
C ALA A 128 11.68 -3.34 -17.94
N ALA A 129 12.16 -4.58 -18.15
CA ALA A 129 11.79 -5.39 -19.31
C ALA A 129 10.28 -5.68 -19.38
N TRP A 130 9.62 -5.80 -18.22
CA TRP A 130 8.19 -6.00 -18.14
C TRP A 130 7.41 -4.73 -18.46
N TYR A 131 7.85 -3.58 -17.96
CA TYR A 131 7.23 -2.30 -18.29
C TYR A 131 7.36 -1.93 -19.78
N ARG A 132 8.43 -2.33 -20.47
CA ARG A 132 8.54 -2.12 -21.94
C ARG A 132 7.42 -2.81 -22.72
N ARG A 133 6.95 -3.97 -22.25
CA ARG A 133 5.83 -4.70 -22.90
C ARG A 133 4.53 -3.88 -22.88
N TYR A 134 4.43 -2.84 -22.05
CA TYR A 134 3.24 -1.99 -22.01
C TYR A 134 3.07 -1.16 -23.30
N ALA A 135 4.06 -1.16 -24.19
CA ALA A 135 3.88 -0.70 -25.57
C ALA A 135 2.77 -1.46 -26.33
N GLY A 136 2.36 -2.65 -25.88
CA GLY A 136 1.25 -3.41 -26.44
C GLY A 136 -0.16 -2.88 -26.10
N PHE A 137 -0.29 -1.90 -25.21
CA PHE A 137 -1.57 -1.23 -24.93
C PHE A 137 -1.94 -0.24 -26.04
N ASP A 138 -3.23 -0.20 -26.40
CA ASP A 138 -3.76 0.80 -27.34
C ASP A 138 -3.86 2.20 -26.71
N LEU A 139 -4.02 2.24 -25.38
CA LEU A 139 -3.93 3.44 -24.55
C LEU A 139 -3.27 3.10 -23.22
N LEU A 140 -2.18 3.80 -22.92
CA LEU A 140 -1.58 3.84 -21.59
C LEU A 140 -1.68 5.28 -21.07
N THR A 141 -2.20 5.45 -19.86
CA THR A 141 -2.18 6.74 -19.17
C THR A 141 -1.35 6.68 -17.89
N CYS A 142 -0.57 7.73 -17.65
CA CYS A 142 0.23 7.90 -16.46
C CYS A 142 -0.42 8.93 -15.54
N ARG A 143 -0.71 8.54 -14.30
CA ARG A 143 -1.43 9.37 -13.33
C ARG A 143 -0.57 10.38 -12.57
N ASP A 144 0.75 10.31 -12.72
CA ASP A 144 1.76 11.20 -12.15
C ASP A 144 2.90 11.40 -13.15
N MET A 145 3.68 12.47 -12.94
CA MET A 145 4.84 12.78 -13.80
C MET A 145 6.01 11.81 -13.59
N GLY A 146 6.12 11.14 -12.43
CA GLY A 146 7.13 10.12 -12.19
C GLY A 146 6.94 8.87 -13.06
N GLY A 147 5.70 8.41 -13.20
CA GLY A 147 5.33 7.32 -14.08
C GLY A 147 5.48 7.73 -15.55
N SER A 148 5.16 8.97 -15.88
CA SER A 148 5.39 9.54 -17.22
C SER A 148 6.88 9.58 -17.57
N ALA A 149 7.75 9.98 -16.64
CA ALA A 149 9.20 9.96 -16.83
C ALA A 149 9.72 8.54 -17.08
N VAL A 150 9.25 7.55 -16.32
CA VAL A 150 9.60 6.13 -16.53
C VAL A 150 9.18 5.65 -17.92
N MET A 151 7.94 5.91 -18.34
CA MET A 151 7.44 5.45 -19.64
C MET A 151 8.16 6.16 -20.81
N THR A 152 8.51 7.43 -20.64
CA THR A 152 9.34 8.18 -21.62
C THR A 152 10.70 7.51 -21.79
N GLU A 153 11.38 7.23 -20.68
CA GLU A 153 12.71 6.60 -20.69
C GLU A 153 12.68 5.17 -21.26
N LEU A 154 11.58 4.45 -21.07
CA LEU A 154 11.37 3.11 -21.63
C LEU A 154 10.97 3.13 -23.12
N GLY A 155 10.67 4.30 -23.70
CA GLY A 155 10.17 4.44 -25.06
C GLY A 155 8.73 3.95 -25.25
N VAL A 156 7.92 3.96 -24.19
CA VAL A 156 6.52 3.51 -24.21
C VAL A 156 5.60 4.71 -24.42
N ALA A 157 4.81 4.67 -25.50
CA ALA A 157 3.82 5.69 -25.79
C ALA A 157 2.74 5.73 -24.68
N HIS A 158 2.51 6.92 -24.13
CA HIS A 158 1.56 7.12 -23.04
C HIS A 158 1.01 8.55 -23.05
N ARG A 159 -0.03 8.81 -22.25
CA ARG A 159 -0.57 10.15 -21.99
C ARG A 159 -0.49 10.48 -20.50
N PRO A 160 0.13 11.59 -20.09
CA PRO A 160 0.01 12.08 -18.72
C PRO A 160 -1.41 12.60 -18.51
N LEU A 161 -2.21 11.91 -17.71
CA LEU A 161 -3.59 12.29 -17.40
C LEU A 161 -3.89 12.05 -15.91
N PRO A 162 -4.75 12.84 -15.26
CA PRO A 162 -4.99 12.72 -13.83
C PRO A 162 -5.45 11.33 -13.43
N CYS A 163 -5.14 10.94 -12.19
CA CYS A 163 -5.55 9.66 -11.62
C CYS A 163 -7.07 9.41 -11.80
N PRO A 164 -7.49 8.22 -12.27
CA PRO A 164 -8.91 7.88 -12.40
C PRO A 164 -9.71 8.08 -11.11
N GLY A 165 -9.06 8.01 -9.94
CA GLY A 165 -9.71 8.23 -8.65
C GLY A 165 -10.39 9.60 -8.48
N PHE A 166 -9.98 10.64 -9.22
CA PHE A 166 -10.70 11.93 -9.26
C PHE A 166 -12.11 11.78 -9.86
N PHE A 167 -12.29 10.82 -10.78
CA PHE A 167 -13.53 10.61 -11.52
C PHE A 167 -14.46 9.61 -10.82
N SER A 168 -14.05 9.07 -9.66
CA SER A 168 -14.82 8.08 -8.90
C SER A 168 -16.11 8.65 -8.31
N ALA A 169 -16.13 9.95 -8.01
CA ALA A 169 -17.28 10.69 -7.50
C ALA A 169 -18.07 11.45 -8.58
N LEU A 170 -17.78 11.23 -9.89
CA LEU A 170 -18.45 11.96 -11.00
C LEU A 170 -19.98 11.94 -10.95
N PHE A 171 -20.55 10.83 -10.48
CA PHE A 171 -22.01 10.62 -10.44
C PHE A 171 -22.58 10.75 -9.03
N GLU A 172 -21.76 11.15 -8.05
CA GLU A 172 -22.17 11.21 -6.66
C GLU A 172 -22.94 12.49 -6.37
N THR A 173 -24.10 12.35 -5.75
CA THR A 173 -24.90 13.50 -5.33
C THR A 173 -24.34 14.09 -4.05
N ARG A 174 -24.22 15.42 -3.99
CA ARG A 174 -23.81 16.11 -2.76
C ARG A 174 -25.04 16.46 -1.92
N PRO A 175 -25.09 16.06 -0.63
CA PRO A 175 -26.13 16.53 0.27
C PRO A 175 -26.02 18.04 0.49
N LEU A 176 -27.16 18.69 0.71
CA LEU A 176 -27.25 20.14 0.97
C LEU A 176 -26.68 20.52 2.33
N PHE A 177 -26.88 19.66 3.33
CA PHE A 177 -26.33 19.82 4.66
C PHE A 177 -25.12 18.91 4.82
N ARG A 178 -24.03 19.50 5.29
CA ARG A 178 -22.79 18.78 5.57
C ARG A 178 -22.56 18.70 7.06
N ARG A 179 -21.84 17.65 7.43
CA ARG A 179 -21.35 17.38 8.76
C ARG A 179 -20.21 18.38 9.05
N PRO A 180 -20.30 19.11 10.16
CA PRO A 180 -19.21 19.98 10.59
C PRO A 180 -17.99 19.18 11.09
N GLN A 181 -18.16 17.89 11.42
CA GLN A 181 -17.07 17.04 11.90
C GLN A 181 -16.02 16.83 10.80
N GLN A 182 -14.75 17.02 11.17
CA GLN A 182 -13.62 16.73 10.31
C GLN A 182 -13.40 15.21 10.23
N MET A 183 -13.21 14.71 9.01
CA MET A 183 -12.82 13.32 8.80
C MET A 183 -11.30 13.16 8.81
N VAL A 184 -10.84 12.01 9.29
CA VAL A 184 -9.43 11.62 9.29
C VAL A 184 -9.31 10.24 8.64
N SER A 185 -8.85 10.20 7.38
CA SER A 185 -8.56 8.96 6.68
C SER A 185 -7.16 8.50 7.05
N VAL A 186 -7.11 7.39 7.79
CA VAL A 186 -5.85 6.90 8.35
C VAL A 186 -5.12 5.96 7.42
N LEU A 187 -3.84 5.82 7.71
CA LEU A 187 -2.96 4.80 7.21
C LEU A 187 -2.18 4.36 8.44
N ASN A 188 -2.36 3.12 8.87
CA ASN A 188 -1.40 2.45 9.73
C ASN A 188 -0.21 1.94 8.90
N GLY A 189 -0.39 1.69 7.61
CA GLY A 189 0.67 1.26 6.70
C GLY A 189 1.40 -0.01 7.17
N THR A 190 2.49 -0.33 6.48
CA THR A 190 3.51 -1.27 6.98
C THR A 190 4.66 -0.45 7.58
N ALA A 191 5.46 -1.01 8.51
CA ALA A 191 6.61 -0.30 9.11
C ALA A 191 7.56 0.34 8.09
N SER A 192 7.53 -0.15 6.85
CA SER A 192 8.21 0.44 5.73
C SER A 192 7.93 1.92 5.46
N PHE A 193 6.67 2.36 5.60
CA PHE A 193 6.27 3.74 5.33
C PHE A 193 6.75 4.67 6.43
N TRP A 194 6.65 4.24 7.69
CA TRP A 194 6.98 5.09 8.84
C TRP A 194 8.46 5.19 9.12
N ASN A 195 9.27 4.25 8.66
CA ASN A 195 10.71 4.38 8.84
C ASN A 195 11.34 5.51 7.99
N ARG A 196 10.57 6.19 7.14
CA ARG A 196 10.97 7.42 6.42
C ARG A 196 10.50 8.69 7.10
N VAL A 197 9.77 8.55 8.19
CA VAL A 197 9.17 9.63 8.95
C VAL A 197 9.86 9.68 10.30
N ASP A 198 10.53 10.79 10.59
CA ASP A 198 11.21 11.07 11.84
C ASP A 198 10.21 11.61 12.89
N ALA A 199 9.15 10.84 13.15
CA ALA A 199 8.06 11.22 14.06
C ALA A 199 7.14 10.05 14.42
N ASP A 200 6.32 10.27 15.45
CA ASP A 200 5.36 9.28 15.95
C ASP A 200 3.95 9.50 15.38
N VAL A 201 3.63 8.72 14.33
CA VAL A 201 2.35 8.80 13.62
C VAL A 201 1.18 8.33 14.49
N HIS A 202 1.39 7.35 15.36
CA HIS A 202 0.35 6.87 16.27
C HIS A 202 0.05 7.90 17.35
N ALA A 203 1.09 8.52 17.91
CA ALA A 203 0.93 9.65 18.82
C ALA A 203 0.29 10.86 18.12
N PHE A 204 0.57 11.08 16.83
CA PHE A 204 -0.12 12.10 16.05
C PHE A 204 -1.63 11.83 15.93
N TYR A 205 -2.06 10.62 15.58
CA TYR A 205 -3.49 10.30 15.53
C TYR A 205 -4.17 10.43 16.89
N ARG A 206 -3.49 10.00 17.96
CA ARG A 206 -3.98 10.18 19.33
C ARG A 206 -4.15 11.66 19.68
N ARG A 207 -3.16 12.51 19.35
CA ARG A 207 -3.23 13.96 19.57
C ARG A 207 -4.33 14.62 18.74
N LEU A 208 -4.50 14.21 17.48
CA LEU A 208 -5.63 14.65 16.65
C LEU A 208 -6.96 14.31 17.32
N TRP A 209 -7.15 13.08 17.79
CA TRP A 209 -8.39 12.69 18.45
C TRP A 209 -8.59 13.42 19.79
N GLN A 210 -7.55 13.55 20.61
CA GLN A 210 -7.63 14.26 21.89
C GLN A 210 -7.94 15.76 21.73
N ALA A 211 -7.44 16.39 20.68
CA ALA A 211 -7.71 17.79 20.40
C ALA A 211 -9.17 18.04 19.95
N ASP A 212 -9.79 17.06 19.28
CA ASP A 212 -11.21 17.10 18.94
C ASP A 212 -11.78 15.66 18.83
N PRO A 213 -12.41 15.16 19.90
CA PRO A 213 -12.98 13.82 19.93
C PRO A 213 -14.19 13.64 19.00
N SER A 214 -14.73 14.72 18.40
CA SER A 214 -15.82 14.64 17.43
C SER A 214 -15.35 14.25 16.02
N ARG A 215 -14.04 14.25 15.78
CA ARG A 215 -13.43 13.79 14.52
C ARG A 215 -13.81 12.36 14.20
N ILE A 216 -14.05 12.10 12.92
CA ILE A 216 -14.44 10.78 12.43
C ILE A 216 -13.24 10.12 11.76
N PHE A 217 -12.71 9.08 12.39
CA PHE A 217 -11.59 8.31 11.85
C PHE A 217 -12.09 7.21 10.90
N ILE A 218 -11.45 7.10 9.74
CA ILE A 218 -11.82 6.15 8.68
C ILE A 218 -10.67 5.16 8.49
N ALA A 219 -10.95 3.88 8.77
CA ALA A 219 -10.07 2.76 8.48
C ALA A 219 -10.39 2.17 7.10
N HIS A 220 -9.34 1.83 6.34
CA HIS A 220 -9.46 1.33 4.97
C HIS A 220 -9.03 -0.12 4.79
N ASP A 221 -8.40 -0.70 5.81
CA ASP A 221 -7.97 -2.09 5.88
C ASP A 221 -7.88 -2.56 7.35
N GLU A 222 -7.62 -3.84 7.53
CA GLU A 222 -7.52 -4.47 8.85
C GLU A 222 -6.38 -3.88 9.71
N GLN A 223 -5.29 -3.39 9.10
CA GLN A 223 -4.19 -2.79 9.84
C GLN A 223 -4.57 -1.44 10.43
N ASP A 224 -5.38 -0.65 9.71
CA ASP A 224 -5.97 0.58 10.21
C ASP A 224 -6.94 0.32 11.37
N VAL A 225 -7.83 -0.68 11.22
CA VAL A 225 -8.81 -1.07 12.25
C VAL A 225 -8.10 -1.42 13.54
N GLN A 226 -7.11 -2.31 13.48
CA GLN A 226 -6.31 -2.71 14.63
C GLN A 226 -5.67 -1.49 15.29
N MET A 227 -4.89 -0.70 14.55
CA MET A 227 -4.25 0.49 15.11
C MET A 227 -5.23 1.43 15.83
N LEU A 228 -6.39 1.72 15.24
CA LEU A 228 -7.38 2.62 15.84
C LEU A 228 -8.04 2.02 17.09
N ASP A 229 -8.30 0.71 17.07
CA ASP A 229 -8.89 -0.02 18.20
C ASP A 229 -8.05 0.07 19.47
N GLU A 230 -6.71 0.09 19.42
CA GLU A 230 -5.93 0.30 20.66
C GLU A 230 -5.50 1.71 20.94
N LEU A 231 -5.49 2.57 19.92
CA LEU A 231 -5.46 3.98 20.23
C LEU A 231 -6.73 4.40 21.01
N GLY A 232 -7.75 3.54 21.07
CA GLY A 232 -9.02 3.79 21.71
C GLY A 232 -9.83 4.82 20.92
N ILE A 233 -9.57 4.93 19.62
CA ILE A 233 -10.16 5.93 18.74
C ILE A 233 -11.35 5.27 18.01
N PRO A 234 -12.58 5.77 18.25
CA PRO A 234 -13.76 5.33 17.51
C PRO A 234 -13.59 5.56 16.01
N HIS A 235 -13.97 4.59 15.19
CA HIS A 235 -13.74 4.65 13.75
C HIS A 235 -14.81 3.93 12.94
N VAL A 236 -14.82 4.22 11.64
CA VAL A 236 -15.70 3.61 10.64
C VAL A 236 -14.89 2.83 9.60
N VAL A 237 -15.49 1.78 9.07
CA VAL A 237 -14.92 0.91 8.03
C VAL A 237 -15.88 0.85 6.86
N PHE A 238 -15.33 0.75 5.65
CA PHE A 238 -16.11 0.58 4.43
C PHE A 238 -15.60 -0.62 3.65
N ASP A 239 -16.53 -1.48 3.24
CA ASP A 239 -16.20 -2.68 2.45
C ASP A 239 -16.09 -2.40 0.95
N ASP A 240 -16.51 -1.22 0.48
CA ASP A 240 -16.45 -0.84 -0.93
C ASP A 240 -16.33 0.69 -1.11
N ALA A 241 -15.92 1.11 -2.31
CA ALA A 241 -15.71 2.51 -2.64
C ALA A 241 -17.01 3.33 -2.72
N GLU A 242 -18.14 2.71 -3.06
CA GLU A 242 -19.42 3.42 -3.18
C GLU A 242 -19.93 4.00 -1.85
N PRO A 243 -20.13 3.21 -0.79
CA PRO A 243 -20.54 3.74 0.51
C PRO A 243 -19.49 4.70 1.10
N PHE A 244 -18.20 4.44 0.86
CA PHE A 244 -17.12 5.34 1.27
C PHE A 244 -17.24 6.73 0.63
N ILE A 245 -17.37 6.81 -0.69
CA ILE A 245 -17.46 8.10 -1.42
C ILE A 245 -18.75 8.85 -1.07
N ARG A 246 -19.88 8.13 -0.90
CA ARG A 246 -21.12 8.74 -0.39
C ARG A 246 -20.93 9.36 0.98
N TYR A 247 -20.22 8.65 1.86
CA TYR A 247 -19.91 9.15 3.19
C TYR A 247 -19.04 10.40 3.13
N LEU A 248 -18.02 10.42 2.26
CA LEU A 248 -17.19 11.61 2.03
C LEU A 248 -18.02 12.82 1.61
N ALA A 249 -19.03 12.63 0.75
CA ALA A 249 -19.86 13.72 0.25
C ALA A 249 -20.62 14.48 1.35
N SER A 250 -20.81 13.85 2.51
CA SER A 250 -21.48 14.44 3.67
C SER A 250 -20.59 15.36 4.50
N ALA A 251 -19.29 15.46 4.27
CA ALA A 251 -18.35 16.17 5.15
C ALA A 251 -17.81 17.46 4.53
N ASP A 252 -17.28 18.34 5.38
CA ASP A 252 -16.66 19.61 4.97
C ASP A 252 -15.15 19.53 4.75
N SER A 253 -14.46 18.69 5.52
CA SER A 253 -13.00 18.57 5.44
C SER A 253 -12.50 17.15 5.69
N LEU A 254 -11.31 16.88 5.15
CA LEU A 254 -10.61 15.61 5.28
C LEU A 254 -9.11 15.86 5.51
N ILE A 255 -8.57 15.25 6.57
CA ILE A 255 -7.13 14.99 6.69
C ILE A 255 -6.92 13.56 6.21
N SER A 256 -5.98 13.32 5.29
CA SER A 256 -5.76 11.96 4.78
C SER A 256 -4.29 11.66 4.54
N LEU A 257 -3.87 10.45 4.93
CA LEU A 257 -2.62 9.82 4.51
C LEU A 257 -2.79 8.93 3.27
N ARG A 258 -4.03 8.68 2.84
CA ARG A 258 -4.35 7.86 1.67
C ARG A 258 -4.83 8.73 0.52
N VAL A 259 -4.00 8.82 -0.52
CA VAL A 259 -4.34 9.66 -1.68
C VAL A 259 -5.69 9.29 -2.29
N HIS A 260 -6.05 8.01 -2.37
CA HIS A 260 -7.31 7.57 -2.95
C HIS A 260 -8.54 7.84 -2.07
N GLY A 261 -8.36 8.27 -0.82
CA GLY A 261 -9.40 8.95 -0.05
C GLY A 261 -9.47 10.45 -0.36
N ALA A 262 -8.32 11.08 -0.55
CA ALA A 262 -8.20 12.51 -0.89
C ALA A 262 -8.75 12.87 -2.28
N LEU A 263 -8.55 12.04 -3.30
CA LEU A 263 -8.99 12.32 -4.67
C LEU A 263 -10.52 12.54 -4.78
N PRO A 264 -11.38 11.58 -4.37
CA PRO A 264 -12.82 11.80 -4.39
C PRO A 264 -13.26 12.92 -3.43
N ALA A 265 -12.61 13.10 -2.28
CA ALA A 265 -12.93 14.18 -1.35
C ALA A 265 -12.74 15.57 -1.99
N TRP A 266 -11.63 15.77 -2.71
CA TRP A 266 -11.39 17.02 -3.44
C TRP A 266 -12.39 17.21 -4.59
N THR A 267 -12.72 16.15 -5.32
CA THR A 267 -13.79 16.19 -6.35
C THR A 267 -15.13 16.61 -5.75
N LEU A 268 -15.44 16.07 -4.58
CA LEU A 268 -16.60 16.40 -3.76
C LEU A 268 -16.43 17.71 -3.00
N GLY A 269 -15.43 18.54 -3.33
CA GLY A 269 -15.22 19.88 -2.85
C GLY A 269 -15.00 20.06 -1.35
N LEU A 270 -14.46 19.04 -0.70
CA LEU A 270 -13.99 19.12 0.69
C LEU A 270 -12.70 19.96 0.76
N ASP A 271 -12.43 20.55 1.91
CA ASP A 271 -11.08 21.01 2.25
C ASP A 271 -10.21 19.80 2.58
N VAL A 272 -9.19 19.55 1.76
CA VAL A 272 -8.37 18.34 1.85
C VAL A 272 -6.94 18.69 2.23
N THR A 273 -6.53 18.24 3.41
CA THR A 273 -5.13 18.20 3.83
C THR A 273 -4.58 16.80 3.57
N LEU A 274 -3.66 16.71 2.61
CA LEU A 274 -3.04 15.46 2.20
C LEU A 274 -1.64 15.35 2.81
N LEU A 275 -1.46 14.33 3.62
CA LEU A 275 -0.24 14.05 4.34
C LEU A 275 0.70 13.23 3.45
N GLY A 276 1.74 13.90 2.96
CA GLY A 276 2.61 13.45 1.88
C GLY A 276 3.75 12.54 2.32
N LEU A 277 3.53 11.22 2.26
CA LEU A 277 4.58 10.23 2.50
C LEU A 277 5.47 10.01 1.28
N ASP A 278 4.86 9.86 0.12
CA ASP A 278 5.53 9.48 -1.13
C ASP A 278 4.99 10.26 -2.33
N ARG A 279 5.55 9.98 -3.51
CA ARG A 279 5.22 10.64 -4.78
C ARG A 279 3.73 10.73 -5.07
N ARG A 280 2.93 9.77 -4.61
CA ARG A 280 1.48 9.73 -4.87
C ARG A 280 0.75 10.93 -4.27
N ALA A 281 1.26 11.56 -3.21
CA ALA A 281 0.61 12.75 -2.66
C ALA A 281 0.64 13.96 -3.61
N LEU A 282 1.53 13.94 -4.62
CA LEU A 282 1.66 15.00 -5.61
C LEU A 282 0.81 14.77 -6.86
N LEU A 283 -0.01 13.70 -6.89
CA LEU A 283 -0.88 13.34 -8.02
C LEU A 283 -1.82 14.48 -8.45
N GLY A 284 -2.28 15.32 -7.51
CA GLY A 284 -3.12 16.46 -7.85
C GLY A 284 -2.33 17.65 -8.40
N GLU A 285 -1.21 17.97 -7.74
CA GLU A 285 -0.33 19.07 -8.10
C GLU A 285 0.15 18.97 -9.55
N ASP A 286 0.50 17.75 -10.01
CA ASP A 286 0.94 17.48 -11.39
C ASP A 286 -0.09 17.92 -12.45
N PHE A 287 -1.37 17.98 -12.10
CA PHE A 287 -2.46 18.26 -13.02
C PHE A 287 -3.29 19.51 -12.66
N GLY A 288 -2.86 20.26 -11.65
CA GLY A 288 -3.53 21.50 -11.20
C GLY A 288 -4.74 21.27 -10.29
N ALA A 289 -4.88 20.09 -9.69
CA ALA A 289 -5.79 19.83 -8.58
C ALA A 289 -5.02 20.03 -7.26
N HIS A 290 -5.01 21.26 -6.76
CA HIS A 290 -4.18 21.65 -5.64
C HIS A 290 -4.76 21.16 -4.32
N PHE A 291 -3.98 20.36 -3.60
CA PHE A 291 -4.29 19.90 -2.23
C PHE A 291 -3.47 20.72 -1.23
N ASN A 292 -3.89 20.78 0.03
CA ASN A 292 -2.97 21.21 1.10
C ASN A 292 -2.01 20.06 1.42
N VAL A 293 -0.95 19.90 0.63
CA VAL A 293 0.02 18.81 0.80
C VAL A 293 1.05 19.16 1.87
N VAL A 294 1.09 18.37 2.94
CA VAL A 294 2.11 18.49 3.99
C VAL A 294 3.12 17.35 3.85
N PRO A 295 4.40 17.61 3.50
CA PRO A 295 5.40 16.56 3.36
C PRO A 295 5.78 16.03 4.74
N LEU A 296 5.18 14.92 5.18
CA LEU A 296 5.45 14.37 6.51
C LEU A 296 6.86 13.77 6.57
N ARG A 297 7.81 14.49 7.15
CA ARG A 297 9.19 14.01 7.34
C ARG A 297 9.63 14.05 8.79
N THR A 298 9.11 15.00 9.56
CA THR A 298 9.56 15.31 10.92
C THR A 298 8.39 15.59 11.84
N GLU A 299 8.62 15.59 13.15
CA GLU A 299 7.62 15.97 14.16
C GLU A 299 7.07 17.39 13.95
N ALA A 300 7.89 18.32 13.43
CA ALA A 300 7.44 19.67 13.10
C ALA A 300 6.35 19.67 12.01
N ASP A 301 6.43 18.77 11.03
CA ASP A 301 5.41 18.66 9.99
C ASP A 301 4.07 18.20 10.58
N PHE A 302 4.09 17.24 11.51
CA PHE A 302 2.88 16.83 12.24
C PHE A 302 2.31 17.95 13.08
N GLN A 303 3.17 18.73 13.75
CA GLN A 303 2.75 19.87 14.54
C GLN A 303 2.04 20.92 13.68
N THR A 304 2.49 21.16 12.44
CA THR A 304 1.81 22.10 11.53
C THR A 304 0.37 21.68 11.20
N VAL A 305 0.09 20.37 11.18
CA VAL A 305 -1.25 19.82 10.94
C VAL A 305 -2.11 19.91 12.19
N LEU A 306 -1.53 19.65 13.38
CA LEU A 306 -2.22 19.78 14.66
C LEU A 306 -2.65 21.22 14.94
N ASP A 307 -1.77 22.18 14.63
CA ASP A 307 -2.00 23.61 14.85
C ASP A 307 -2.80 24.27 13.72
N ALA A 308 -3.08 23.55 12.64
CA ALA A 308 -3.81 24.09 11.51
C ALA A 308 -5.27 24.40 11.91
N THR A 309 -5.64 25.66 11.78
CA THR A 309 -7.05 26.05 11.76
C THR A 309 -7.69 25.53 10.46
N PRO A 310 -8.98 25.10 10.50
CA PRO A 310 -9.71 24.74 9.29
C PRO A 310 -9.63 25.87 8.26
N ARG A 311 -9.28 25.53 7.01
CA ARG A 311 -9.12 26.51 5.93
C ARG A 311 -10.24 26.32 4.90
N PRO A 312 -10.59 27.37 4.14
CA PRO A 312 -11.38 27.15 2.94
C PRO A 312 -10.57 26.27 1.95
N PRO A 313 -11.24 25.46 1.12
CA PRO A 313 -10.58 24.71 0.06
C PRO A 313 -9.71 25.64 -0.80
N LEU A 314 -8.48 25.22 -1.12
CA LEU A 314 -7.54 26.00 -1.94
C LEU A 314 -8.10 26.38 -3.32
N GLN A 315 -9.02 25.57 -3.84
CA GLN A 315 -9.68 25.78 -5.11
C GLN A 315 -11.20 25.79 -4.95
N ASP A 316 -11.83 26.73 -5.63
CA ASP A 316 -13.28 26.87 -5.66
C ASP A 316 -13.95 25.87 -6.63
N GLU A 317 -15.28 25.92 -6.68
CA GLU A 317 -16.07 25.05 -7.54
C GLU A 317 -15.88 25.34 -9.05
N ALA A 318 -15.48 26.56 -9.41
CA ALA A 318 -15.21 26.91 -10.80
C ALA A 318 -13.91 26.24 -11.28
N ALA A 319 -12.84 26.29 -10.46
CA ALA A 319 -11.59 25.61 -10.72
C ALA A 319 -11.77 24.09 -10.84
N ARG A 320 -12.54 23.47 -9.93
CA ARG A 320 -12.88 22.04 -10.00
C ARG A 320 -13.65 21.67 -11.27
N ARG A 321 -14.67 22.45 -11.65
CA ARG A 321 -15.39 22.24 -12.91
C ARG A 321 -14.48 22.38 -14.12
N GLY A 322 -13.60 23.37 -14.13
CA GLY A 322 -12.59 23.57 -15.17
C GLY A 322 -11.65 22.37 -15.31
N PHE A 323 -11.23 21.76 -14.19
CA PHE A 323 -10.45 20.52 -14.19
C PHE A 323 -11.17 19.39 -14.94
N PHE A 324 -12.44 19.12 -14.63
CA PHE A 324 -13.20 18.05 -15.30
C PHE A 324 -13.49 18.36 -16.77
N GLN A 325 -13.82 19.62 -17.10
CA GLN A 325 -13.99 20.07 -18.49
C GLN A 325 -12.71 19.89 -19.31
N LYS A 326 -11.54 20.05 -18.69
CA LYS A 326 -10.25 19.85 -19.35
C LYS A 326 -9.90 18.37 -19.54
N TYR A 327 -10.03 17.55 -18.49
CA TYR A 327 -9.41 16.22 -18.48
C TYR A 327 -10.36 15.06 -18.80
N LEU A 328 -11.67 15.16 -18.50
CA LEU A 328 -12.61 14.09 -18.84
C LEU A 328 -12.69 13.87 -20.37
N PRO A 329 -12.80 14.93 -21.21
CA PRO A 329 -12.79 14.78 -22.67
C PRO A 329 -11.53 14.10 -23.21
N GLN A 330 -10.35 14.39 -22.63
CA GLN A 330 -9.10 13.78 -23.07
C GLN A 330 -9.07 12.27 -22.87
N TYR A 331 -9.70 11.77 -21.79
CA TYR A 331 -9.91 10.33 -21.61
C TYR A 331 -10.96 9.80 -22.59
N THR A 332 -12.15 10.41 -22.64
CA THR A 332 -13.27 9.88 -23.41
C THR A 332 -12.99 9.86 -24.90
N ASP A 333 -12.40 10.92 -25.45
CA ASP A 333 -12.12 11.04 -26.89
C ASP A 333 -11.05 10.04 -27.33
N ALA A 334 -10.01 9.83 -26.50
CA ALA A 334 -8.98 8.83 -26.77
C ALA A 334 -9.57 7.42 -26.78
N ILE A 335 -10.38 7.07 -25.78
CA ILE A 335 -11.02 5.75 -25.70
C ILE A 335 -11.97 5.54 -26.88
N ARG A 336 -12.83 6.53 -27.19
CA ARG A 336 -13.78 6.45 -28.30
C ARG A 336 -13.06 6.24 -29.64
N ALA A 337 -12.01 7.01 -29.92
CA ALA A 337 -11.24 6.88 -31.15
C ALA A 337 -10.59 5.51 -31.29
N ILE A 338 -10.09 4.93 -30.19
CA ILE A 338 -9.51 3.58 -30.20
C ILE A 338 -10.59 2.52 -30.44
N VAL A 339 -11.70 2.60 -29.73
CA VAL A 339 -12.82 1.64 -29.84
C VAL A 339 -13.41 1.66 -31.24
N GLU A 340 -13.64 2.83 -31.82
CA GLU A 340 -14.12 2.98 -33.20
C GLU A 340 -13.14 2.35 -34.19
N ARG A 341 -11.85 2.66 -34.07
CA ARG A 341 -10.81 2.13 -34.95
C ARG A 341 -10.65 0.60 -34.85
N LYS A 342 -10.71 0.04 -33.64
CA LYS A 342 -10.38 -1.37 -33.38
C LYS A 342 -11.57 -2.31 -33.47
N LEU A 343 -12.76 -1.86 -33.06
CA LEU A 343 -13.98 -2.66 -33.10
C LEU A 343 -14.85 -2.34 -34.33
N GLY A 344 -14.50 -1.32 -35.11
CA GLY A 344 -15.26 -0.92 -36.32
C GLY A 344 -16.67 -0.40 -36.04
N ARG A 345 -16.96 -0.03 -34.79
CA ARG A 345 -18.26 0.49 -34.36
C ARG A 345 -18.10 1.75 -33.52
N LEU A 346 -18.85 2.78 -33.85
CA LEU A 346 -18.93 3.98 -33.03
C LEU A 346 -19.62 3.59 -31.70
N PRO A 347 -18.95 3.74 -30.55
CA PRO A 347 -19.60 3.46 -29.28
C PRO A 347 -20.77 4.43 -29.07
N PRO A 348 -21.87 4.01 -28.42
CA PRO A 348 -22.98 4.91 -28.13
C PRO A 348 -22.46 6.12 -27.34
N LEU A 349 -23.13 7.27 -27.48
CA LEU A 349 -22.81 8.44 -26.65
C LEU A 349 -22.98 8.07 -25.17
N GLY A 350 -22.03 8.49 -24.34
CA GLY A 350 -22.15 8.36 -22.89
C GLY A 350 -23.44 9.01 -22.39
N VAL A 351 -24.01 8.45 -21.32
CA VAL A 351 -25.25 8.98 -20.73
C VAL A 351 -24.96 10.34 -20.07
N PRO A 352 -25.84 11.36 -20.19
CA PRO A 352 -25.70 12.63 -19.48
C PRO A 352 -25.52 12.43 -17.97
N LEU A 353 -24.62 13.23 -17.39
CA LEU A 353 -24.18 13.22 -15.99
C LEU A 353 -25.30 13.71 -15.04
N HIS A 354 -26.25 12.86 -14.67
CA HIS A 354 -27.16 13.14 -13.55
C HIS A 354 -27.26 11.94 -12.61
N GLY A 355 -27.03 12.22 -11.32
CA GLY A 355 -26.92 11.25 -10.24
C GLY A 355 -28.09 10.29 -10.19
N ARG A 356 -27.79 9.01 -9.96
CA ARG A 356 -28.82 8.06 -9.55
C ARG A 356 -29.22 8.49 -8.15
N GLY A 357 -30.44 9.00 -7.96
CA GLY A 357 -31.01 9.33 -6.66
C GLY A 357 -31.21 8.08 -5.80
N GLU A 358 -30.12 7.38 -5.50
CA GLU A 358 -30.10 6.20 -4.64
C GLU A 358 -30.19 6.65 -3.19
N VAL A 359 -30.85 5.84 -2.38
CA VAL A 359 -31.12 6.11 -0.97
C VAL A 359 -29.80 6.34 -0.23
N GLU A 360 -29.79 7.31 0.70
CA GLU A 360 -28.65 7.55 1.59
C GLU A 360 -28.23 6.23 2.25
N PRO A 361 -26.94 5.84 2.15
CA PRO A 361 -26.49 4.61 2.78
C PRO A 361 -26.71 4.74 4.29
N THR A 362 -27.19 3.66 4.91
CA THR A 362 -27.28 3.57 6.36
C THR A 362 -25.90 3.91 6.95
N GLU A 363 -25.87 4.78 7.96
CA GLU A 363 -24.61 5.14 8.61
C GLU A 363 -23.86 3.86 9.02
N PRO A 364 -22.59 3.70 8.62
CA PRO A 364 -21.80 2.58 9.08
C PRO A 364 -21.74 2.65 10.61
N LYS A 365 -21.95 1.50 11.26
CA LYS A 365 -21.88 1.43 12.71
C LYS A 365 -20.45 1.77 13.14
N LEU A 366 -20.32 2.63 14.14
CA LEU A 366 -19.04 2.84 14.81
C LEU A 366 -18.56 1.50 15.39
N GLY A 367 -17.33 1.11 15.03
CA GLY A 367 -16.68 -0.04 15.64
C GLY A 367 -16.47 0.21 17.15
N GLN A 368 -16.66 -0.82 17.97
CA GLN A 368 -16.25 -0.75 19.38
C GLN A 368 -14.77 -1.14 19.49
N PRO A 369 -13.94 -0.34 20.18
CA PRO A 369 -12.52 -0.62 20.36
C PRO A 369 -12.27 -2.02 20.93
N SER A 370 -11.57 -2.88 20.18
CA SER A 370 -11.26 -4.26 20.63
C SER A 370 -9.88 -4.40 21.32
N GLY A 371 -8.98 -3.41 21.17
CA GLY A 371 -7.81 -3.21 22.04
C GLY A 371 -6.63 -4.19 21.92
N ARG A 372 -6.14 -4.62 20.73
CA ARG A 372 -5.18 -5.77 20.60
C ARG A 372 -3.73 -5.55 20.06
N TYR A 373 -3.43 -4.48 19.34
CA TYR A 373 -2.21 -4.08 18.61
C TYR A 373 -1.20 -3.15 19.34
N PHE A 374 -1.47 -2.56 20.51
CA PHE A 374 -0.35 -2.07 21.37
C PHE A 374 0.50 -3.22 21.95
N HIS A 375 0.19 -4.47 21.63
CA HIS A 375 1.11 -5.60 21.76
C HIS A 375 2.16 -5.68 20.63
N SER A 376 2.06 -4.88 19.56
CA SER A 376 2.91 -4.88 18.37
C SER A 376 3.94 -3.74 18.30
N LEU A 377 3.98 -2.85 19.30
CA LEU A 377 5.00 -1.80 19.43
C LEU A 377 5.64 -1.89 20.81
N PHE A 378 6.92 -2.23 20.84
CA PHE A 378 7.68 -2.31 22.07
C PHE A 378 8.69 -1.17 22.11
N PHE A 379 8.48 -0.24 23.05
CA PHE A 379 9.45 0.79 23.37
C PHE A 379 10.11 0.47 24.71
N SER A 380 11.43 0.52 24.76
CA SER A 380 12.16 0.47 26.01
C SER A 380 13.38 1.39 25.96
N GLN A 381 13.63 2.06 27.08
CA GLN A 381 14.84 2.83 27.34
C GLN A 381 15.83 2.05 28.20
N GLU A 382 15.49 0.82 28.61
CA GLU A 382 16.35 -0.03 29.44
C GLU A 382 17.54 -0.53 28.61
N ASP A 383 18.72 -0.59 29.24
CA ASP A 383 19.93 -1.11 28.60
C ASP A 383 19.85 -2.62 28.31
N SER A 384 18.89 -3.34 28.90
CA SER A 384 18.62 -4.75 28.57
C SER A 384 17.18 -5.10 28.86
N PHE A 385 16.46 -5.63 27.88
CA PHE A 385 15.06 -6.06 28.03
C PHE A 385 14.74 -7.27 27.16
N ALA A 386 13.63 -7.94 27.48
CA ALA A 386 13.07 -9.01 26.65
C ALA A 386 11.71 -8.59 26.08
N VAL A 387 11.53 -8.84 24.79
CA VAL A 387 10.23 -8.80 24.12
C VAL A 387 9.59 -10.16 24.29
N GLY A 388 8.63 -10.23 25.22
CA GLY A 388 7.90 -11.45 25.54
C GLY A 388 7.13 -12.02 24.34
N VAL A 389 6.89 -13.33 24.37
CA VAL A 389 6.28 -14.08 23.27
C VAL A 389 4.83 -13.69 23.01
N GLU A 390 4.16 -13.14 24.01
CA GLU A 390 2.83 -12.54 23.91
C GLU A 390 2.80 -11.33 22.96
N LYS A 391 3.96 -10.71 22.70
CA LYS A 391 4.12 -9.58 21.78
C LYS A 391 4.64 -9.99 20.40
N LEU A 392 5.19 -11.20 20.26
CA LEU A 392 5.64 -11.71 18.97
C LEU A 392 4.45 -12.07 18.08
N ARG A 393 4.54 -11.73 16.80
CA ARG A 393 3.58 -12.12 15.77
C ARG A 393 4.31 -12.70 14.59
N SER A 394 3.64 -13.56 13.83
CA SER A 394 4.16 -14.08 12.57
C SER A 394 3.21 -13.77 11.41
N ASN A 395 3.79 -13.56 10.22
CA ASN A 395 3.09 -13.50 8.94
C ASN A 395 2.64 -14.90 8.42
N GLN A 396 2.85 -15.92 9.26
CA GLN A 396 2.47 -17.32 9.12
C GLN A 396 1.43 -17.68 10.20
N GLU A 397 0.75 -18.82 10.02
CA GLU A 397 -0.12 -19.38 11.05
C GLU A 397 0.69 -19.66 12.33
N HIS A 398 0.21 -19.14 13.47
CA HIS A 398 0.92 -19.24 14.74
C HIS A 398 -0.03 -19.34 15.94
N ARG A 399 0.49 -19.87 17.04
CA ARG A 399 -0.16 -19.86 18.35
C ARG A 399 0.86 -19.64 19.46
N VAL A 400 0.42 -19.04 20.55
CA VAL A 400 1.24 -18.94 21.77
C VAL A 400 1.10 -20.26 22.54
N ALA A 401 2.23 -20.88 22.89
CA ALA A 401 2.27 -22.14 23.63
C ALA A 401 3.29 -22.00 24.79
N GLY A 402 2.78 -21.63 25.97
CA GLY A 402 3.62 -21.37 27.14
C GLY A 402 4.47 -20.11 26.96
N ASP A 403 5.79 -20.26 27.08
CA ASP A 403 6.80 -19.20 26.96
C ASP A 403 7.37 -19.06 25.53
N ALA A 404 6.69 -19.66 24.55
CA ALA A 404 7.11 -19.65 23.16
C ALA A 404 5.97 -19.38 22.17
N LEU A 405 6.33 -18.86 20.99
CA LEU A 405 5.44 -18.76 19.84
C LEU A 405 5.69 -19.95 18.90
N GLU A 406 4.68 -20.78 18.67
CA GLU A 406 4.73 -21.90 17.72
C GLU A 406 4.19 -21.45 16.36
N VAL A 407 4.96 -21.65 15.31
CA VAL A 407 4.68 -21.16 13.96
C VAL A 407 4.73 -22.31 12.97
N ARG A 408 3.63 -22.47 12.22
CA ARG A 408 3.51 -23.45 11.15
C ARG A 408 3.92 -22.79 9.84
N VAL A 409 4.99 -23.29 9.23
CA VAL A 409 5.57 -22.71 8.02
C VAL A 409 4.73 -23.10 6.79
N SER A 410 4.31 -22.12 6.00
CA SER A 410 3.61 -22.33 4.72
C SER A 410 4.60 -22.39 3.54
N ASP A 411 4.13 -22.03 2.35
CA ASP A 411 4.95 -21.84 1.14
C ASP A 411 5.78 -20.54 1.16
N LYS A 412 5.54 -19.62 2.11
CA LYS A 412 6.34 -18.39 2.27
C LYS A 412 7.71 -18.68 2.89
N ASN A 413 8.76 -18.05 2.35
CA ASN A 413 10.14 -18.18 2.81
C ASN A 413 10.50 -17.28 4.01
N THR A 414 9.69 -16.25 4.29
CA THR A 414 9.98 -15.27 5.34
C THR A 414 9.17 -15.61 6.59
N LEU A 415 9.89 -15.72 7.70
CA LEU A 415 9.38 -15.87 9.06
C LEU A 415 9.66 -14.55 9.79
N SER A 416 8.81 -13.56 9.61
CA SER A 416 8.93 -12.32 10.39
C SER A 416 8.39 -12.59 11.79
N PHE A 417 9.16 -12.20 12.82
CA PHE A 417 8.73 -12.33 14.21
C PHE A 417 8.92 -11.00 14.93
N GLY A 418 7.84 -10.45 15.46
CA GLY A 418 7.96 -9.36 16.41
C GLY A 418 6.71 -8.51 16.60
N PRO A 419 6.68 -7.72 17.68
CA PRO A 419 6.33 -6.31 17.56
C PRO A 419 7.47 -5.55 16.86
N TYR A 420 7.16 -4.40 16.30
CA TYR A 420 8.14 -3.38 15.93
C TYR A 420 8.79 -2.81 17.21
N VAL A 421 10.12 -2.75 17.25
CA VAL A 421 10.86 -2.32 18.45
C VAL A 421 11.47 -0.93 18.23
N ARG A 422 11.17 0.03 19.10
CA ARG A 422 11.88 1.32 19.10
C ARG A 422 12.98 1.30 20.17
N LEU A 423 14.20 1.61 19.73
CA LEU A 423 15.40 1.64 20.55
C LEU A 423 16.04 3.02 20.50
N PRO A 424 16.69 3.48 21.58
CA PRO A 424 17.63 4.59 21.51
C PRO A 424 18.78 4.33 20.52
N ARG A 425 19.35 5.40 19.95
CA ARG A 425 20.57 5.38 19.15
C ARG A 425 21.71 4.75 19.96
N GLY A 426 22.51 3.93 19.28
CA GLY A 426 23.69 3.30 19.86
C GLY A 426 23.91 1.88 19.39
N ASP A 427 24.83 1.18 20.05
CA ASP A 427 25.16 -0.20 19.74
C ASP A 427 24.31 -1.17 20.55
N TRP A 428 23.70 -2.13 19.86
CA TRP A 428 22.79 -3.11 20.43
C TRP A 428 23.17 -4.52 20.01
N THR A 429 22.72 -5.50 20.80
CA THR A 429 22.75 -6.92 20.48
C THR A 429 21.33 -7.46 20.57
N LEU A 430 20.90 -8.18 19.53
CA LEU A 430 19.67 -8.97 19.51
C LEU A 430 20.03 -10.44 19.74
N GLN A 431 19.41 -11.05 20.74
CA GLN A 431 19.44 -12.49 20.99
C GLN A 431 18.09 -13.13 20.69
N ALA A 432 18.09 -14.26 20.00
CA ALA A 432 16.89 -15.03 19.67
C ALA A 432 17.17 -16.53 19.69
N GLU A 433 16.19 -17.33 20.11
CA GLU A 433 16.27 -18.79 20.09
C GLU A 433 15.10 -19.37 19.30
N LEU A 434 15.43 -20.24 18.34
CA LEU A 434 14.49 -20.93 17.46
C LEU A 434 14.67 -22.44 17.61
N THR A 435 13.59 -23.17 17.88
CA THR A 435 13.59 -24.64 17.97
C THR A 435 12.76 -25.22 16.82
N LEU A 436 13.33 -26.15 16.07
CA LEU A 436 12.64 -26.86 15.00
C LEU A 436 11.87 -28.05 15.60
N LEU A 437 10.60 -27.90 15.97
CA LEU A 437 9.82 -28.96 16.62
C LEU A 437 9.46 -30.08 15.66
N GLU A 438 9.01 -29.72 14.47
CA GLU A 438 8.67 -30.67 13.41
C GLU A 438 9.37 -30.25 12.13
N VAL A 439 10.06 -31.20 11.52
CA VAL A 439 10.77 -30.98 10.26
C VAL A 439 10.30 -32.02 9.25
N PRO A 440 9.51 -31.62 8.24
CA PRO A 440 9.02 -32.52 7.20
C PRO A 440 10.18 -33.19 6.47
N ALA A 441 9.96 -34.44 6.04
CA ALA A 441 10.93 -35.17 5.24
C ALA A 441 11.25 -34.38 3.96
N ALA A 442 12.51 -34.48 3.50
CA ALA A 442 12.88 -33.88 2.23
C ALA A 442 11.98 -34.49 1.12
N PRO A 443 11.45 -33.68 0.20
CA PRO A 443 10.68 -34.20 -0.92
C PRO A 443 11.55 -35.19 -1.70
N ALA A 444 11.08 -36.43 -1.83
CA ALA A 444 11.77 -37.43 -2.62
C ALA A 444 11.76 -36.97 -4.09
N PRO A 445 12.89 -37.09 -4.81
CA PRO A 445 12.87 -36.86 -6.25
C PRO A 445 11.89 -37.85 -6.89
N ASP A 446 10.91 -37.34 -7.63
CA ASP A 446 10.05 -38.19 -8.44
C ASP A 446 10.92 -38.83 -9.53
N PRO A 447 11.10 -40.16 -9.53
CA PRO A 447 11.98 -40.83 -10.48
C PRO A 447 11.54 -40.64 -11.94
N ASN A 448 10.31 -40.19 -12.18
CA ASN A 448 9.76 -39.97 -13.52
C ASN A 448 9.65 -38.49 -13.91
N SER A 449 10.08 -37.56 -13.05
CA SER A 449 10.01 -36.12 -13.33
C SER A 449 11.35 -35.58 -13.86
N LEU A 450 11.30 -34.86 -14.99
CA LEU A 450 12.44 -34.08 -15.49
C LEU A 450 12.60 -32.74 -14.74
N ALA A 451 11.66 -32.37 -13.87
CA ALA A 451 11.76 -31.17 -13.06
C ALA A 451 12.77 -31.38 -11.92
N PRO A 452 13.61 -30.38 -11.59
CA PRO A 452 14.47 -30.44 -10.42
C PRO A 452 13.65 -30.75 -9.16
N ALA A 453 14.16 -31.61 -8.28
CA ALA A 453 13.54 -31.86 -6.99
C ALA A 453 13.29 -30.52 -6.25
N ALA A 454 12.12 -30.40 -5.61
CA ALA A 454 11.74 -29.17 -4.90
C ALA A 454 12.86 -28.77 -3.92
N GLN A 455 13.37 -27.55 -4.09
CA GLN A 455 14.50 -27.08 -3.29
C GLN A 455 14.04 -26.83 -1.85
N ARG A 456 14.79 -27.34 -0.88
CA ARG A 456 14.55 -27.20 0.56
C ARG A 456 15.42 -26.08 1.13
N ALA A 457 14.90 -25.38 2.14
CA ALA A 457 15.65 -24.39 2.90
C ALA A 457 17.03 -24.93 3.34
N LYS A 458 18.10 -24.24 2.95
CA LYS A 458 19.50 -24.59 3.26
C LYS A 458 20.04 -23.87 4.49
N ARG A 459 19.45 -22.72 4.84
CA ARG A 459 19.82 -21.91 6.00
C ARG A 459 18.69 -20.97 6.43
N ILE A 460 18.74 -20.48 7.66
CA ILE A 460 17.93 -19.38 8.19
C ILE A 460 18.84 -18.18 8.38
N ASP A 461 18.48 -17.05 7.76
CA ASP A 461 19.13 -15.76 7.98
C ASP A 461 18.29 -14.95 8.98
N LEU A 462 18.89 -14.51 10.10
CA LEU A 462 18.34 -13.43 10.93
C LEU A 462 18.87 -12.09 10.38
N ARG A 463 17.96 -11.17 10.07
CA ARG A 463 18.29 -9.80 9.68
C ARG A 463 17.68 -8.83 10.68
N VAL A 464 18.49 -7.91 11.19
CA VAL A 464 18.01 -6.75 11.92
C VAL A 464 17.86 -5.62 10.92
N GLN A 465 16.64 -5.14 10.75
CA GLN A 465 16.30 -4.15 9.74
C GLN A 465 15.72 -2.90 10.38
N LYS A 466 15.98 -1.76 9.75
CA LYS A 466 15.37 -0.46 10.05
C LYS A 466 15.18 0.28 8.73
N GLY A 467 14.08 0.98 8.49
CA GLY A 467 13.88 1.64 7.20
C GLY A 467 13.03 0.87 6.19
N ILE A 468 12.54 1.57 5.15
CA ILE A 468 12.46 1.01 3.79
C ILE A 468 13.10 1.94 2.74
N PRO A 469 13.88 1.43 1.76
CA PRO A 469 14.25 0.02 1.62
C PRO A 469 15.01 -0.42 2.85
N ALA A 470 14.68 -1.63 3.33
CA ALA A 470 15.10 -2.09 4.63
C ALA A 470 16.61 -1.95 4.73
N ARG A 471 17.07 -1.02 5.57
CA ARG A 471 18.49 -0.89 5.86
C ARG A 471 18.80 -2.02 6.82
N GLU A 472 19.50 -3.02 6.29
CA GLU A 472 20.07 -4.07 7.11
C GLU A 472 21.10 -3.44 8.05
N LEU A 473 20.80 -3.47 9.35
CA LEU A 473 21.70 -3.00 10.41
C LEU A 473 22.62 -4.13 10.89
N GLY A 474 22.18 -5.38 10.72
CA GLY A 474 22.94 -6.57 11.07
C GLY A 474 22.34 -7.83 10.44
N LYS A 475 23.18 -8.84 10.23
CA LYS A 475 22.76 -10.12 9.65
C LYS A 475 23.59 -11.27 10.19
N GLN A 476 22.89 -12.31 10.65
CA GLN A 476 23.47 -13.58 11.06
C GLN A 476 22.89 -14.70 10.20
N MET A 477 23.74 -15.64 9.78
CA MET A 477 23.32 -16.77 8.95
C MET A 477 23.52 -18.07 9.74
N MET A 478 22.48 -18.91 9.79
CA MET A 478 22.51 -20.22 10.44
C MET A 478 22.25 -21.33 9.43
N PRO A 479 23.21 -22.23 9.17
CA PRO A 479 22.99 -23.35 8.26
C PRO A 479 21.89 -24.27 8.80
N LEU A 480 20.98 -24.69 7.92
CA LEU A 480 19.92 -25.64 8.24
C LEU A 480 20.29 -27.08 7.87
N GLY A 481 21.28 -27.33 7.02
CA GLY A 481 21.85 -28.66 6.76
C GLY A 481 20.87 -29.85 6.85
N GLU A 482 21.27 -30.89 7.59
CA GLU A 482 20.41 -32.00 8.02
C GLU A 482 19.55 -31.60 9.23
N ALA A 483 18.73 -30.55 9.10
CA ALA A 483 17.91 -30.08 10.22
C ALA A 483 17.02 -31.21 10.77
N GLN A 484 17.15 -31.46 12.07
CA GLN A 484 16.40 -32.49 12.78
C GLN A 484 15.32 -31.87 13.67
N ALA A 485 14.25 -32.62 13.90
CA ALA A 485 13.29 -32.29 14.94
C ALA A 485 14.01 -32.20 16.30
N GLY A 486 13.71 -31.15 17.06
CA GLY A 486 14.36 -30.79 18.32
C GLY A 486 15.62 -29.92 18.19
N GLN A 487 16.11 -29.61 16.98
CA GLN A 487 17.29 -28.76 16.83
C GLN A 487 17.02 -27.32 17.30
N VAL A 488 17.92 -26.79 18.13
CA VAL A 488 17.89 -25.42 18.65
C VAL A 488 18.93 -24.55 17.92
N LEU A 489 18.47 -23.43 17.37
CA LEU A 489 19.25 -22.42 16.68
C LEU A 489 19.30 -21.15 17.54
N ARG A 490 20.49 -20.75 17.95
CA ARG A 490 20.71 -19.57 18.82
C ARG A 490 21.38 -18.45 18.04
N PHE A 491 20.69 -17.32 17.95
CA PHE A 491 21.15 -16.13 17.28
C PHE A 491 21.61 -15.10 18.31
N GLU A 492 22.72 -14.45 18.00
CA GLU A 492 23.26 -13.30 18.72
C GLU A 492 23.85 -12.35 17.68
N GLN A 493 23.07 -11.32 17.32
CA GLN A 493 23.40 -10.37 16.27
C GLN A 493 23.62 -8.98 16.84
N GLY A 494 24.86 -8.50 16.75
CA GLY A 494 25.18 -7.10 17.02
C GLY A 494 24.77 -6.18 15.87
N PHE A 495 24.15 -5.04 16.16
CA PHE A 495 23.86 -3.98 15.20
C PHE A 495 24.03 -2.59 15.79
N VAL A 496 24.14 -1.56 14.92
CA VAL A 496 24.16 -0.15 15.32
C VAL A 496 22.83 0.48 14.96
N ASN A 497 22.11 1.00 15.95
CA ASN A 497 20.91 1.79 15.72
C ASN A 497 21.29 3.26 15.46
N PRO A 498 21.10 3.81 14.25
CA PRO A 498 21.62 5.13 13.89
C PRO A 498 20.77 6.30 14.41
N SER A 499 19.53 6.07 14.84
CA SER A 499 18.59 7.10 15.29
C SER A 499 17.65 6.58 16.38
N ASP A 500 17.20 7.49 17.25
CA ASP A 500 16.17 7.24 18.28
C ASP A 500 14.78 7.00 17.67
N THR A 501 14.63 7.26 16.37
CA THR A 501 13.38 7.23 15.62
C THR A 501 13.34 6.12 14.59
N GLY A 502 12.15 5.66 14.20
CA GLY A 502 11.95 4.52 13.32
C GLY A 502 12.12 3.16 14.02
N GLU A 503 11.45 2.16 13.48
CA GLU A 503 11.26 0.85 14.09
C GLU A 503 12.33 -0.16 13.65
N ILE A 504 12.75 -1.00 14.59
CA ILE A 504 13.63 -2.13 14.40
C ILE A 504 12.77 -3.38 14.18
N GLU A 505 13.08 -4.14 13.14
CA GLU A 505 12.45 -5.42 12.82
C GLU A 505 13.49 -6.55 12.87
N ALA A 506 13.13 -7.67 13.50
CA ALA A 506 13.88 -8.93 13.46
C ALA A 506 13.24 -9.86 12.43
N VAL A 507 13.87 -9.99 11.26
CA VAL A 507 13.34 -10.77 10.14
C VAL A 507 14.13 -12.05 9.98
N PHE A 508 13.46 -13.20 10.12
CA PHE A 508 14.06 -14.50 9.83
C PHE A 508 13.65 -14.94 8.43
N THR A 509 14.58 -15.46 7.65
CA THR A 509 14.30 -15.85 6.26
C THR A 509 14.94 -17.19 5.94
N LEU A 510 14.13 -18.11 5.43
CA LEU A 510 14.56 -19.38 4.87
C LEU A 510 15.17 -19.14 3.49
N ILE A 511 16.45 -19.50 3.32
CA ILE A 511 17.19 -19.33 2.06
C ILE A 511 17.43 -20.68 1.41
N GLY A 512 17.16 -20.77 0.11
CA GLY A 512 17.30 -22.01 -0.67
C GLY A 512 15.99 -22.78 -0.91
N GLY A 513 14.86 -22.25 -0.47
CA GLY A 513 13.51 -22.82 -0.65
C GLY A 513 12.68 -22.75 0.63
N PRO A 514 11.36 -22.98 0.55
CA PRO A 514 10.51 -23.00 1.75
C PRO A 514 10.75 -24.27 2.58
N LEU A 515 10.15 -24.32 3.76
CA LEU A 515 10.07 -25.52 4.59
C LEU A 515 8.59 -25.81 4.97
N PRO A 516 7.70 -26.05 3.98
CA PRO A 516 6.26 -26.10 4.22
C PRO A 516 5.89 -27.25 5.16
N GLY A 517 5.03 -26.97 6.14
CA GLY A 517 4.57 -27.92 7.15
C GLY A 517 5.45 -27.99 8.40
N ALA A 518 6.65 -27.41 8.40
CA ALA A 518 7.49 -27.37 9.59
C ALA A 518 6.83 -26.60 10.73
N LEU A 519 7.05 -27.09 11.95
CA LEU A 519 6.68 -26.40 13.18
C LEU A 519 7.93 -25.82 13.82
N ILE A 520 8.00 -24.50 13.88
CA ILE A 520 9.12 -23.78 14.46
C ILE A 520 8.64 -23.05 15.70
N ARG A 521 9.36 -23.20 16.80
CA ARG A 521 9.10 -22.51 18.06
C ARG A 521 10.12 -21.39 18.24
N ILE A 522 9.67 -20.18 18.54
CA ILE A 522 10.54 -19.04 18.86
C ILE A 522 10.30 -18.55 20.29
N SER A 523 11.39 -18.37 21.03
CA SER A 523 11.38 -17.80 22.39
C SER A 523 11.39 -16.27 22.35
N ALA A 524 11.24 -15.62 23.51
CA ALA A 524 11.32 -14.17 23.63
C ALA A 524 12.61 -13.59 22.99
N LEU A 525 12.47 -12.47 22.28
CA LEU A 525 13.62 -11.75 21.72
C LEU A 525 14.26 -10.90 22.81
N ARG A 526 15.58 -10.94 22.98
CA ARG A 526 16.28 -10.12 23.98
C ARG A 526 17.15 -9.07 23.30
N PHE A 527 17.02 -7.84 23.75
CA PHE A 527 17.83 -6.72 23.29
C PHE A 527 18.72 -6.24 24.43
N THR A 528 20.00 -6.03 24.15
CA THR A 528 20.97 -5.54 25.13
C THR A 528 21.85 -4.47 24.48
N ARG A 529 21.94 -3.31 25.12
CA ARG A 529 22.82 -2.22 24.71
C ARG A 529 24.26 -2.63 24.99
N ARG A 530 25.14 -2.47 24.00
CA ARG A 530 26.57 -2.70 24.16
C ARG A 530 27.22 -1.45 24.72
N ALA A 531 27.96 -1.60 25.81
CA ALA A 531 28.75 -0.51 26.36
C ALA A 531 29.85 -0.14 25.35
N THR A 532 29.74 1.04 24.74
CA THR A 532 30.82 1.65 23.97
C THR A 532 31.69 2.48 24.90
N ALA A 533 33.00 2.51 24.66
CA ALA A 533 33.95 3.36 25.39
C ALA A 533 33.61 4.86 25.34
N ASP A 534 32.74 5.28 24.41
CA ASP A 534 32.25 6.65 24.24
C ASP A 534 30.83 6.91 24.76
N SER A 535 30.25 6.01 25.59
CA SER A 535 28.94 6.27 26.19
C SER A 535 29.11 7.25 27.36
N PRO A 536 28.45 8.43 27.38
CA PRO A 536 28.58 9.41 28.45
C PRO A 536 27.81 8.94 29.70
N ALA A 537 28.35 7.94 30.38
CA ALA A 537 27.98 7.57 31.75
C ALA A 537 28.66 8.54 32.72
N ALA A 538 28.29 9.83 32.66
CA ALA A 538 28.70 10.83 33.65
C ALA A 538 27.77 12.04 33.66
N PHE A 539 26.45 11.83 33.74
CA PHE A 539 25.56 12.83 34.33
C PHE A 539 24.59 12.12 35.27
N SER A 540 25.16 11.57 36.35
CA SER A 540 24.44 11.46 37.61
C SER A 540 24.18 12.88 38.11
N LEU A 541 22.92 13.31 38.11
CA LEU A 541 22.48 14.45 38.89
C LEU A 541 21.86 13.92 40.18
N THR A 542 22.65 14.08 41.26
CA THR A 542 22.14 14.53 42.56
C THR A 542 21.32 15.79 42.44
#